data_AF-A0A554IB10-F1
#
_entry.id   AF-A0A554IB10-F1
#
_cell.length_a   1.000
_cell.length_b   1.000
_cell.length_c   1.000
_cell.angle_alpha   90.00
_cell.angle_beta   90.00
_cell.angle_gamma   90.00
#
_symmetry.space_group_name_H-M   'P 1'
#
loop_
_entity.id
_entity.type
_entity.pdbx_description
1 polymer ?
#
loop_
_entity_poly.entity_id
_entity_poly.type
_entity_poly.pdbx_seq_one_letter_code
_entity_poly.pdbx_strand_id
1 'polypeptide(L)' 'MEFGESAKDALVRELKEELGVAVKRCSFIGGSEHTFIEDGIKQHEINLAFDTSVKKINTKSQEDHLGFFDHFLV' A
#
# COMPACT_ATOMS: atom_id res chain seq x y z
N MET A 1 1.83 -9.09 3.98
CA MET A 1 2.81 -9.19 5.10
C MET A 1 3.17 -10.64 5.35
N GLU A 2 4.42 -11.00 5.05
CA GLU A 2 4.95 -12.33 5.36
C GLU A 2 5.61 -12.36 6.75
N PHE A 3 5.71 -13.55 7.38
CA PHE A 3 6.35 -13.66 8.69
C PHE A 3 7.84 -13.32 8.61
N GLY A 4 8.28 -12.35 9.42
CA GLY A 4 9.65 -11.84 9.41
C GLY A 4 9.92 -10.71 8.42
N GLU A 5 8.93 -10.32 7.61
CA GLU A 5 9.01 -9.19 6.69
C GLU A 5 8.69 -7.88 7.40
N SER A 6 9.43 -6.80 7.09
CA SER A 6 9.07 -5.46 7.58
C SER A 6 7.90 -4.90 6.75
N ALA A 7 7.06 -4.04 7.33
CA ALA A 7 5.96 -3.40 6.59
C ALA A 7 6.44 -2.63 5.34
N LYS A 8 7.66 -2.08 5.40
CA LYS A 8 8.29 -1.43 4.25
C LYS A 8 8.62 -2.43 3.14
N ASP A 9 9.17 -3.59 3.48
CA ASP A 9 9.54 -4.60 2.49
C ASP A 9 8.28 -5.22 1.87
N ALA A 10 7.26 -5.47 2.68
CA ALA A 10 5.94 -5.92 2.22
C ALA A 10 5.35 -4.95 1.19
N LEU A 11 5.33 -3.65 1.50
CA LEU A 11 4.85 -2.62 0.57
C LEU A 11 5.64 -2.60 -0.74
N VAL A 12 6.96 -2.71 -0.68
CA VAL A 12 7.81 -2.70 -1.89
C VAL A 12 7.56 -3.94 -2.76
N ARG A 13 7.36 -5.11 -2.13
CA ARG A 13 7.04 -6.36 -2.82
C ARG A 13 5.65 -6.29 -3.46
N GLU A 14 4.63 -5.88 -2.71
CA GLU A 14 3.23 -5.81 -3.19
C GLU A 14 3.10 -4.80 -4.33
N LEU A 15 3.71 -3.60 -4.24
CA LEU A 15 3.76 -2.65 -5.36
C LEU A 15 4.42 -3.24 -6.63
N LYS A 16 5.38 -4.16 -6.48
CA LYS A 16 5.98 -4.84 -7.63
C LYS A 16 5.06 -5.92 -8.18
N GLU A 17 4.41 -6.71 -7.33
CA GLU A 17 3.52 -7.81 -7.71
C GLU A 17 2.24 -7.28 -8.36
N GLU A 18 1.59 -6.30 -7.74
CA GLU A 18 0.28 -5.78 -8.16
C GLU A 18 0.38 -4.75 -9.28
N LEU A 19 1.43 -3.91 -9.29
CA LEU A 19 1.56 -2.79 -10.24
C LEU A 19 2.76 -2.89 -11.18
N GLY A 20 3.71 -3.78 -10.90
CA GLY A 20 4.91 -3.93 -11.73
C GLY A 20 5.85 -2.73 -11.62
N VAL A 21 5.70 -1.91 -10.57
CA VAL A 21 6.49 -0.69 -10.39
C VAL A 21 7.73 -0.94 -9.55
N ALA A 22 8.84 -0.34 -9.96
CA ALA A 22 10.08 -0.39 -9.20
C ALA A 22 10.18 0.82 -8.26
N VAL A 23 10.19 0.57 -6.95
CA VAL A 23 10.34 1.61 -5.92
C VAL A 23 11.78 2.15 -5.89
N LYS A 24 11.92 3.47 -5.88
CA LYS A 24 13.20 4.20 -5.72
C LYS A 24 13.44 4.63 -4.27
N ARG A 25 12.39 5.12 -3.60
CA ARG A 25 12.42 5.52 -2.18
C ARG A 25 11.12 5.12 -1.52
N CYS A 26 11.22 4.73 -0.26
CA CYS A 26 10.08 4.42 0.61
C CYS A 26 10.47 4.82 2.03
N SER A 27 9.73 5.77 2.58
CA SER A 27 9.95 6.36 3.90
C SER A 27 8.65 6.31 4.68
N PHE A 28 8.69 5.79 5.91
CA PHE A 28 7.55 5.83 6.81
C PHE A 28 7.23 7.28 7.18
N ILE A 29 5.96 7.66 7.06
CA ILE A 29 5.50 9.02 7.37
C ILE A 29 4.52 9.08 8.54
N GLY A 30 3.95 7.95 8.96
CA GLY A 30 3.08 7.90 10.14
C GLY A 30 2.19 6.66 10.16
N GLY A 31 1.56 6.45 11.31
CA GLY A 31 0.57 5.39 11.50
C GLY A 31 -0.72 5.97 12.06
N SER A 32 -1.85 5.34 11.72
CA SER A 32 -3.15 5.64 12.29
C SER A 32 -3.80 4.38 12.80
N GLU A 33 -4.15 4.37 14.08
CA GLU A 33 -5.00 3.33 14.64
C GLU A 33 -6.45 3.59 14.25
N HIS A 34 -7.17 2.53 13.93
CA HIS A 34 -8.59 2.58 13.61
C HIS A 34 -9.32 1.43 14.29
N THR A 35 -10.56 1.67 14.65
CA THR A 35 -11.44 0.68 15.24
C THR A 35 -12.81 0.82 14.60
N PHE A 36 -13.30 -0.26 14.01
CA PHE A 36 -14.56 -0.26 13.27
C PHE A 36 -15.31 -1.57 13.52
N ILE A 37 -16.55 -1.65 13.04
CA ILE A 37 -17.36 -2.86 13.10
C ILE A 37 -17.51 -3.40 11.68
N GLU A 38 -17.10 -4.64 11.47
CA GLU A 38 -17.27 -5.37 10.22
C GLU A 38 -17.91 -6.72 10.55
N ASP A 39 -18.99 -7.07 9.85
CA ASP A 39 -19.79 -8.27 10.10
C ASP A 39 -20.24 -8.44 11.56
N GLY A 40 -20.50 -7.32 12.25
CA GLY A 40 -20.90 -7.29 13.66
C GLY A 40 -19.77 -7.54 14.66
N ILE A 41 -18.53 -7.71 14.18
CA ILE A 41 -17.32 -7.92 14.99
C ILE A 41 -16.53 -6.63 15.06
N LYS A 42 -16.07 -6.28 16.27
CA LYS A 42 -15.19 -5.12 16.47
C LYS A 42 -13.78 -5.46 15.99
N GLN A 43 -13.31 -4.73 14.99
CA GLN A 43 -11.97 -4.85 14.43
C GLN A 43 -11.04 -3.76 14.98
N HIS A 44 -9.76 -4.09 15.10
CA HIS A 44 -8.69 -3.17 15.43
C HIS A 44 -7.65 -3.22 14.31
N GLU A 45 -7.37 -2.06 13.73
CA GLU A 45 -6.47 -1.93 12.58
C GLU A 45 -5.43 -0.83 12.86
N ILE A 46 -4.23 -1.05 12.33
CA ILE A 46 -3.19 -0.02 12.29
C ILE A 46 -2.80 0.18 10.83
N ASN A 47 -3.11 1.35 10.29
CA ASN A 47 -2.68 1.76 8.97
C ASN A 47 -1.29 2.38 9.05
N LEU A 48 -0.36 1.92 8.21
CA LEU A 48 0.98 2.49 8.10
C LEU A 48 1.10 3.21 6.77
N ALA A 49 1.38 4.52 6.82
CA ALA A 49 1.54 5.35 5.64
C ALA A 49 3.02 5.52 5.30
N PHE A 50 3.32 5.43 4.00
CA PHE A 50 4.66 5.59 3.46
C PHE A 50 4.66 6.59 2.31
N ASP A 51 5.62 7.51 2.32
CA ASP A 51 5.96 8.30 1.14
C ASP A 51 6.84 7.46 0.22
N THR A 52 6.37 7.21 -0.99
CA THR A 52 7.05 6.37 -1.97
C THR A 52 7.27 7.09 -3.30
N SER A 53 8.39 6.80 -3.94
CA SER A 53 8.65 7.21 -5.31
C SER A 53 9.00 6.00 -6.16
N VAL A 54 8.50 5.96 -7.39
CA VAL A 54 8.71 4.84 -8.32
C VAL A 54 9.48 5.29 -9.56
N LYS A 55 10.10 4.35 -10.28
CA LYS A 55 10.83 4.65 -11.52
C LYS A 55 9.92 5.15 -12.63
N LYS A 56 8.76 4.52 -12.79
CA LYS A 56 7.72 4.83 -13.76
C LYS A 56 6.38 4.50 -13.11
N ILE A 57 5.40 5.40 -13.24
CA ILE A 57 4.04 5.14 -12.79
C ILE A 57 3.40 4.16 -13.78
N ASN A 58 2.79 3.12 -13.24
CA ASN A 58 1.86 2.24 -13.94
C ASN A 58 0.60 2.17 -13.07
N THR A 59 -0.55 2.44 -13.66
CA THR A 59 -1.86 2.38 -12.99
C THR A 59 -2.65 1.14 -13.39
N LYS A 60 -2.12 0.31 -14.30
CA LYS A 60 -2.73 -0.96 -14.65
C LYS A 60 -2.46 -1.96 -13.54
N SER A 61 -3.51 -2.29 -12.79
CA SER A 61 -3.51 -3.41 -11.84
C SER A 61 -3.19 -4.73 -12.55
N GLN A 62 -2.45 -5.59 -11.87
CA GLN A 62 -2.24 -6.99 -12.23
C GLN A 62 -3.21 -7.93 -11.53
N GLU A 63 -4.14 -7.37 -10.74
CA GLU A 63 -5.15 -8.10 -9.97
C GLU A 63 -6.56 -7.52 -10.19
N ASP A 64 -7.57 -8.40 -10.20
CA ASP A 64 -8.94 -8.04 -10.60
C ASP A 64 -9.70 -7.17 -9.58
N HIS A 65 -9.22 -7.08 -8.34
CA HIS A 65 -9.94 -6.49 -7.22
C HIS A 65 -9.39 -5.11 -6.78
N LEU A 66 -8.34 -4.62 -7.43
CA LEU A 66 -7.73 -3.32 -7.14
C LEU A 66 -7.75 -2.41 -8.36
N GLY A 67 -8.16 -1.16 -8.15
CA GLY A 67 -8.10 -0.10 -9.15
C GLY A 67 -7.12 0.99 -8.70
N PHE A 68 -6.19 1.37 -9.57
CA PHE A 68 -5.23 2.43 -9.29
C PHE A 68 -5.55 3.65 -10.14
N PHE A 69 -5.63 4.81 -9.48
CA PHE A 69 -5.97 6.08 -10.11
C PHE A 69 -4.88 7.10 -9.80
N ASP A 70 -4.39 7.76 -10.85
CA ASP A 70 -3.56 8.95 -10.73
C ASP A 70 -4.47 10.19 -10.76
N HIS A 71 -4.33 11.06 -9.76
CA HIS A 71 -4.99 12.36 -9.76
C HIS A 71 -3.93 13.46 -9.86
N PHE A 72 -3.82 14.06 -11.05
CA PHE A 72 -3.11 15.31 -11.21
C PHE A 72 -4.06 16.44 -10.86
N LEU A 73 -3.74 17.20 -9.81
CA LEU A 73 -4.37 18.49 -9.56
C LEU A 73 -3.95 19.40 -10.72
N VAL A 74 -4.87 19.60 -11.67
CA VAL A 74 -4.74 20.59 -12.76
C VAL A 74 -5.21 21.96 -12.28
#